data_AF-A0A836RDB3-F1
#
_entry.id   AF-A0A836RDB3-F1
#
_cell.length_a   1.000
_cell.length_b   1.000
_cell.length_c   1.000
_cell.angle_alpha   90.00
_cell.angle_beta   90.00
_cell.angle_gamma   90.00
#
_symmetry.space_group_name_H-M   'P 1'
#
loop_
_entity.id
_entity.type
_entity.pdbx_description
1 polymer ?
#
loop_
_entity_poly.entity_id
_entity_poly.type
_entity_poly.pdbx_seq_one_letter_code
_entity_poly.pdbx_strand_id
1 'polypeptide(L)'
;ENPTYGTSRVLAAYRDLGRIDDPPAQKGLQWLAAAQHQDGGWGGAYRTPVSIEETALATEALFSHRSYWSSAWRGVKWLLDRIEAERYKETAPIGFYFAKLWYAEALYPLIFTVAALRQAQVVSTGRETERGAVPFDDHTASIAEVRIADAAEENISRSTS
;
A
#
# COMPACT_ATOMS: atom_id res chain seq x y z
N GLU A 1 20.91 -11.96 -2.51
CA GLU A 1 20.68 -10.73 -1.72
C GLU A 1 19.35 -10.12 -2.15
N ASN A 2 18.61 -9.45 -1.26
CA ASN A 2 17.32 -8.83 -1.54
C ASN A 2 17.39 -7.31 -1.30
N PRO A 3 17.98 -6.53 -2.23
CA PRO A 3 18.06 -5.08 -2.11
C PRO A 3 16.71 -4.39 -2.10
N THR A 4 15.66 -4.94 -2.73
CA THR A 4 14.30 -4.35 -2.67
C THR A 4 13.79 -4.33 -1.24
N TYR A 5 13.86 -5.46 -0.54
CA TYR A 5 13.48 -5.53 0.87
C TYR A 5 14.29 -4.56 1.72
N GLY A 6 15.63 -4.65 1.66
CA GLY A 6 16.51 -3.84 2.48
C GLY A 6 16.31 -2.34 2.28
N THR A 7 16.22 -1.90 1.02
CA THR A 7 16.01 -0.49 0.67
C THR A 7 14.66 0.00 1.18
N SER A 8 13.59 -0.75 0.97
CA SER A 8 12.25 -0.36 1.44
C SER A 8 12.18 -0.22 2.96
N ARG A 9 12.83 -1.12 3.72
CA ARG A 9 12.88 -1.04 5.20
C ARG A 9 13.66 0.20 5.68
N VAL A 10 14.79 0.52 5.05
CA VAL A 10 15.56 1.72 5.38
C VAL A 10 14.78 2.98 5.05
N LEU A 11 14.10 3.03 3.90
CA LEU A 11 13.28 4.17 3.51
C LEU A 11 12.08 4.39 4.43
N ALA A 12 11.46 3.33 4.94
CA ALA A 12 10.44 3.46 5.97
C ALA A 12 10.98 4.16 7.23
N ALA A 13 12.20 3.83 7.67
CA ALA A 13 12.83 4.52 8.80
C ALA A 13 13.14 5.99 8.48
N TYR A 14 13.62 6.31 7.27
CA TYR A 14 13.82 7.70 6.84
C TYR A 14 12.51 8.49 6.83
N ARG A 15 11.42 7.90 6.32
CA ARG A 15 10.07 8.49 6.36
C ARG A 15 9.64 8.79 7.80
N ASP A 16 9.74 7.79 8.68
CA ASP A 16 9.24 7.90 10.06
C ASP A 16 10.04 8.90 10.90
N LEU A 17 11.30 9.14 10.53
CA LEU A 17 12.16 10.18 11.13
C LEU A 17 12.01 11.56 10.48
N GLY A 18 11.14 11.72 9.47
CA GLY A 18 10.98 12.99 8.75
C GLY A 18 12.17 13.39 7.89
N ARG A 19 12.95 12.40 7.42
CA ARG A 19 14.22 12.56 6.69
C ARG A 19 14.17 12.03 5.26
N ILE A 20 12.97 11.87 4.69
CA ILE A 20 12.81 11.26 3.36
C ILE A 20 13.46 12.07 2.23
N ASP A 21 13.73 13.35 2.47
CA ASP A 21 14.39 14.26 1.52
C ASP A 21 15.92 14.19 1.60
N ASP A 22 16.48 13.44 2.55
CA ASP A 22 17.93 13.28 2.66
C ASP A 22 18.51 12.59 1.40
N PRO A 23 19.73 12.99 0.94
CA PRO A 23 20.30 12.44 -0.29
C PRO A 23 20.37 10.90 -0.37
N PRO A 24 20.68 10.15 0.70
CA PRO A 24 20.63 8.69 0.66
C PRO A 24 19.20 8.14 0.45
N ALA A 25 18.19 8.76 1.06
CA ALA A 25 16.81 8.33 0.91
C ALA A 25 16.30 8.58 -0.53
N GLN A 26 16.62 9.75 -1.09
CA GLN A 26 16.30 10.07 -2.48
C GLN A 26 16.95 9.10 -3.47
N LYS A 27 18.21 8.70 -3.25
CA LYS A 27 18.87 7.66 -4.05
C LYS A 27 18.17 6.30 -3.94
N GLY A 28 17.73 5.92 -2.74
CA GLY A 28 16.96 4.69 -2.53
C GLY A 28 15.62 4.68 -3.25
N LEU A 29 14.86 5.78 -3.16
CA LEU A 29 13.60 5.95 -3.87
C LEU A 29 13.79 5.91 -5.39
N GLN A 30 14.81 6.60 -5.89
CA GLN A 30 15.17 6.58 -7.31
C GLN A 30 15.51 5.16 -7.78
N TRP A 31 16.30 4.42 -6.99
CA TRP A 31 16.65 3.04 -7.31
C TRP A 31 15.42 2.14 -7.33
N LEU A 32 14.51 2.24 -6.35
CA LEU A 32 13.26 1.48 -6.34
C LEU A 32 12.40 1.78 -7.57
N ALA A 33 12.23 3.06 -7.92
CA ALA A 33 11.46 3.44 -9.11
C ALA A 33 12.09 2.89 -10.40
N ALA A 34 13.41 2.88 -10.51
CA ALA A 34 14.13 2.32 -11.65
C ALA A 34 14.10 0.78 -11.69
N ALA A 35 13.96 0.13 -10.54
CA ALA A 35 13.87 -1.33 -10.44
C ALA A 35 12.48 -1.89 -10.79
N GLN A 36 11.46 -1.04 -10.94
CA GLN A 36 10.09 -1.46 -11.25
C GLN A 36 10.02 -2.15 -12.62
N HIS A 37 9.36 -3.30 -12.67
CA HIS A 37 9.09 -3.99 -13.92
C HIS A 37 8.02 -3.27 -14.74
N GLN A 38 7.96 -3.57 -16.06
CA GLN A 38 7.02 -2.92 -16.97
C GLN A 38 5.55 -3.13 -16.55
N ASP A 39 5.22 -4.29 -15.99
CA ASP A 39 3.90 -4.62 -15.47
C ASP A 39 3.53 -3.88 -14.18
N GLY A 40 4.49 -3.24 -13.52
CA GLY A 40 4.31 -2.47 -12.29
C GLY A 40 4.75 -3.19 -11.02
N GLY A 41 5.16 -4.46 -11.11
CA GLY A 41 5.65 -5.23 -9.97
C GLY A 41 7.13 -5.03 -9.66
N TRP A 42 7.56 -5.58 -8.53
CA TRP A 42 8.96 -5.70 -8.13
C TRP A 42 9.28 -7.14 -7.73
N GLY A 43 10.54 -7.52 -7.92
CA GLY A 43 11.15 -8.69 -7.28
C GLY A 43 12.26 -8.27 -6.32
N GLY A 44 13.00 -9.25 -5.80
CA GLY A 44 14.08 -9.02 -4.83
C GLY A 44 15.21 -8.10 -5.31
N ALA A 45 15.42 -8.00 -6.62
CA ALA A 45 16.34 -7.05 -7.25
C ALA A 45 15.85 -6.68 -8.68
N TYR A 46 16.66 -5.90 -9.40
CA TYR A 46 16.39 -5.61 -10.81
C TYR A 46 16.36 -6.90 -11.65
N ARG A 47 15.30 -7.09 -12.44
CA ARG A 47 15.08 -8.26 -13.33
C ARG A 47 14.97 -9.61 -12.63
N THR A 48 14.65 -9.64 -11.35
CA THR A 48 14.28 -10.88 -10.66
C THR A 48 12.78 -11.13 -10.79
N PRO A 49 12.28 -12.37 -10.62
CA PRO A 49 10.84 -12.66 -10.64
C PRO A 49 10.06 -11.72 -9.72
N VAL A 50 8.94 -11.20 -10.22
CA VAL A 50 8.05 -10.32 -9.46
C VAL A 50 7.29 -11.12 -8.39
N SER A 51 7.03 -10.48 -7.27
CA SER A 51 6.37 -11.08 -6.10
C SER A 51 5.50 -10.05 -5.39
N ILE A 52 4.53 -10.53 -4.62
CA ILE A 52 3.58 -9.67 -3.90
C ILE A 52 4.31 -8.87 -2.84
N GLU A 53 5.25 -9.51 -2.16
CA GLU A 53 5.86 -8.95 -0.97
C GLU A 53 6.83 -7.83 -1.31
N GLU A 54 7.70 -8.02 -2.30
CA GLU A 54 8.58 -6.97 -2.82
C GLU A 54 7.79 -5.85 -3.49
N THR A 55 6.73 -6.17 -4.23
CA THR A 55 5.86 -5.15 -4.83
C THR A 55 5.20 -4.30 -3.75
N ALA A 56 4.66 -4.91 -2.71
CA ALA A 56 4.03 -4.20 -1.61
C ALA A 56 5.01 -3.32 -0.83
N LEU A 57 6.20 -3.84 -0.50
CA LEU A 57 7.24 -3.09 0.20
C LEU A 57 7.75 -1.89 -0.61
N ALA A 58 8.04 -2.09 -1.90
CA ALA A 58 8.47 -1.01 -2.77
C ALA A 58 7.37 0.04 -2.95
N THR A 59 6.13 -0.39 -3.13
CA THR A 59 4.96 0.50 -3.26
C THR A 59 4.78 1.36 -2.02
N GLU A 60 4.82 0.77 -0.83
CA GLU A 60 4.72 1.49 0.44
C GLU A 60 5.83 2.54 0.57
N ALA A 61 7.07 2.16 0.28
CA ALA A 61 8.22 3.06 0.36
C ALA A 61 8.10 4.25 -0.60
N LEU A 62 7.68 4.01 -1.86
CA LEU A 62 7.55 5.05 -2.89
C LEU A 62 6.43 6.06 -2.60
N PHE A 63 5.41 5.70 -1.82
CA PHE A 63 4.41 6.67 -1.36
C PHE A 63 4.97 7.74 -0.43
N SER A 64 6.13 7.51 0.18
CA SER A 64 6.77 8.44 1.13
C SER A 64 7.21 9.76 0.49
N HIS A 65 7.23 9.86 -0.86
CA HIS A 65 7.66 11.08 -1.54
C HIS A 65 6.90 11.30 -2.85
N ARG A 66 6.31 12.50 -3.03
CA ARG A 66 5.35 12.79 -4.10
C ARG A 66 5.87 12.52 -5.52
N SER A 67 7.16 12.77 -5.77
CA SER A 67 7.78 12.55 -7.09
C SER A 67 7.73 11.10 -7.58
N TYR A 68 7.51 10.14 -6.68
CA TYR A 68 7.50 8.71 -7.00
C TYR A 68 6.10 8.09 -7.02
N TRP A 69 5.06 8.90 -6.79
CA TRP A 69 3.68 8.43 -6.73
C TRP A 69 3.20 7.72 -7.99
N SER A 70 3.65 8.14 -9.19
CA SER A 70 3.28 7.43 -10.42
C SER A 70 3.78 5.98 -10.45
N SER A 71 4.97 5.72 -9.91
CA SER A 71 5.52 4.36 -9.77
C SER A 71 4.77 3.59 -8.68
N ALA A 72 4.49 4.24 -7.54
CA ALA A 72 3.71 3.65 -6.45
C ALA A 72 2.30 3.22 -6.90
N TRP A 73 1.58 4.06 -7.65
CA TRP A 73 0.24 3.74 -8.17
C TRP A 73 0.24 2.58 -9.16
N ARG A 74 1.29 2.42 -9.97
CA ARG A 74 1.45 1.22 -10.80
C ARG A 74 1.62 -0.04 -9.97
N GLY A 75 2.35 0.06 -8.84
CA GLY A 75 2.46 -1.03 -7.88
C GLY A 75 1.12 -1.39 -7.23
N VAL A 76 0.35 -0.38 -6.81
CA VAL A 76 -1.03 -0.59 -6.31
C VAL A 76 -1.88 -1.31 -7.34
N LYS A 77 -1.88 -0.86 -8.60
CA LYS A 77 -2.64 -1.52 -9.66
C LYS A 77 -2.25 -2.99 -9.79
N TRP A 78 -0.95 -3.26 -9.84
CA TRP A 78 -0.44 -4.64 -9.92
C TRP A 78 -0.90 -5.50 -8.73
N LEU A 79 -0.91 -4.97 -7.51
CA LEU A 79 -1.39 -5.68 -6.32
C LEU A 79 -2.90 -5.95 -6.39
N LEU A 80 -3.70 -4.97 -6.83
CA LEU A 80 -5.16 -5.14 -6.99
C LEU A 80 -5.47 -6.24 -8.01
N ASP A 81 -4.78 -6.24 -9.17
CA ASP A 81 -4.94 -7.28 -10.19
C ASP A 81 -4.67 -8.69 -9.61
N ARG A 82 -3.74 -8.83 -8.64
CA ARG A 82 -3.46 -10.10 -7.96
C ARG A 82 -4.51 -10.48 -6.92
N ILE A 83 -5.08 -9.50 -6.22
CA ILE A 83 -6.18 -9.74 -5.27
C ILE A 83 -7.42 -10.22 -6.04
N GLU A 84 -7.79 -9.53 -7.12
CA GLU A 84 -8.94 -9.86 -7.96
C GLU A 84 -8.81 -11.24 -8.61
N ALA A 85 -7.58 -11.67 -8.92
CA ALA A 85 -7.27 -13.00 -9.41
C ALA A 85 -7.16 -14.08 -8.32
N GLU A 86 -7.47 -13.75 -7.05
CA GLU A 86 -7.30 -14.61 -5.87
C GLU A 86 -5.87 -15.14 -5.64
N ARG A 87 -4.87 -14.48 -6.23
CA ARG A 87 -3.44 -14.86 -6.15
C ARG A 87 -2.72 -14.25 -4.95
N TYR A 88 -3.42 -13.51 -4.10
CA TYR A 88 -2.83 -12.87 -2.92
C TYR A 88 -2.26 -13.84 -1.87
N LYS A 89 -2.48 -15.15 -2.05
CA LYS A 89 -1.93 -16.24 -1.22
C LYS A 89 -0.64 -16.84 -1.80
N GLU A 90 -0.23 -16.46 -3.01
CA GLU A 90 1.05 -16.87 -3.60
C GLU A 90 2.18 -16.21 -2.81
N THR A 91 2.96 -17.00 -2.08
CA THR A 91 4.07 -16.51 -1.26
C THR A 91 5.38 -16.61 -2.04
N ALA A 92 6.21 -15.58 -1.91
CA ALA A 92 7.59 -15.59 -2.32
C ALA A 92 8.51 -15.47 -1.10
N PRO A 93 9.68 -16.12 -1.12
CA PRO A 93 10.58 -16.04 0.01
C PRO A 93 11.37 -14.72 -0.02
N ILE A 94 11.20 -13.91 1.02
CA ILE A 94 11.69 -12.52 1.08
C ILE A 94 13.05 -12.44 1.81
N GLY A 95 13.31 -13.38 2.73
CA GLY A 95 14.36 -13.25 3.73
C GLY A 95 15.25 -14.48 3.87
N PHE A 96 16.53 -14.20 4.10
CA PHE A 96 17.61 -15.14 4.44
C PHE A 96 17.76 -15.18 5.96
N TYR A 97 17.62 -16.36 6.58
CA TYR A 97 18.12 -16.61 7.93
C TYR A 97 19.12 -17.77 7.86
N PHE A 98 20.35 -17.52 8.32
CA PHE A 98 21.45 -18.50 8.38
C PHE A 98 21.74 -19.25 7.06
N ALA A 99 22.60 -18.68 6.22
CA ALA A 99 23.50 -19.41 5.33
C ALA A 99 22.95 -20.54 4.40
N LYS A 100 21.65 -20.54 3.98
CA LYS A 100 21.07 -21.17 2.75
C LYS A 100 19.59 -21.65 2.85
N LEU A 101 18.75 -21.18 3.78
CA LEU A 101 17.33 -21.56 3.83
C LEU A 101 16.41 -20.37 3.50
N TRP A 102 15.52 -20.56 2.52
CA TRP A 102 14.51 -19.61 2.10
C TRP A 102 13.24 -19.82 2.94
N TYR A 103 12.78 -18.79 3.66
CA TYR A 103 11.51 -18.81 4.38
C TYR A 103 10.46 -18.00 3.62
N ALA A 104 9.32 -18.64 3.39
CA ALA A 104 8.08 -18.00 2.97
C ALA A 104 7.09 -18.11 4.12
N GLU A 105 6.32 -17.04 4.37
CA GLU A 105 5.29 -16.99 5.41
C GLU A 105 3.97 -16.55 4.78
N ALA A 106 2.89 -17.26 5.07
CA ALA A 106 1.57 -17.04 4.47
C ALA A 106 1.00 -15.65 4.79
N LEU A 107 1.43 -15.07 5.92
CA LEU A 107 0.96 -13.75 6.35
C LEU A 107 1.67 -12.57 5.68
N TYR A 108 2.87 -12.76 5.10
CA TYR A 108 3.64 -11.65 4.54
C TYR A 108 2.95 -10.94 3.36
N PRO A 109 2.42 -11.65 2.34
CA PRO A 109 1.67 -11.00 1.26
C PRO A 109 0.53 -10.12 1.79
N LEU A 110 -0.23 -10.63 2.76
CA LEU A 110 -1.38 -9.92 3.32
C LEU A 110 -0.95 -8.68 4.10
N ILE A 111 -0.01 -8.83 5.03
CA ILE A 111 0.45 -7.72 5.88
C ILE A 111 1.01 -6.58 5.03
N PHE A 112 1.92 -6.90 4.10
CA PHE A 112 2.56 -5.87 3.29
C PHE A 112 1.59 -5.24 2.29
N THR A 113 0.72 -6.03 1.66
CA THR A 113 -0.29 -5.48 0.73
C THR A 113 -1.22 -4.51 1.45
N VAL A 114 -1.71 -4.86 2.64
CA VAL A 114 -2.56 -3.95 3.44
C VAL A 114 -1.81 -2.68 3.82
N ALA A 115 -0.54 -2.77 4.21
CA ALA A 115 0.29 -1.59 4.51
C ALA A 115 0.43 -0.67 3.29
N ALA A 116 0.69 -1.22 2.11
CA ALA A 116 0.79 -0.46 0.86
C ALA A 116 -0.53 0.22 0.48
N LEU A 117 -1.66 -0.51 0.56
CA LEU A 117 -2.99 0.03 0.26
C LEU A 117 -3.42 1.11 1.25
N ARG A 118 -3.02 1.01 2.53
CA ARG A 118 -3.23 2.07 3.51
C ARG A 118 -2.55 3.37 3.09
N GLN A 119 -1.31 3.31 2.61
CA GLN A 119 -0.61 4.53 2.14
C GLN A 119 -1.31 5.14 0.92
N ALA A 120 -1.75 4.29 -0.01
CA ALA A 120 -2.54 4.73 -1.16
C ALA A 120 -3.83 5.44 -0.73
N GLN A 121 -4.56 4.89 0.25
CA GLN A 121 -5.77 5.49 0.79
C GLN A 121 -5.52 6.85 1.47
N VAL A 122 -4.48 6.96 2.32
CA VAL A 122 -4.10 8.22 2.97
C VAL A 122 -3.79 9.31 1.94
N VAL A 123 -3.02 8.98 0.89
CA VAL A 123 -2.67 9.91 -0.18
C VAL A 123 -3.89 10.32 -1.01
N SER A 124 -4.80 9.39 -1.31
CA SER A 124 -6.02 9.69 -2.06
C SER A 124 -6.98 10.59 -1.30
N THR A 125 -7.23 10.31 -0.03
CA THR A 125 -8.12 11.12 0.81
C THR A 125 -7.52 12.50 1.10
N GLY A 126 -6.20 12.61 1.29
CA GLY A 126 -5.54 13.91 1.43
C GLY A 126 -5.68 14.80 0.19
N ARG A 127 -5.72 14.21 -1.02
CA ARG A 127 -5.98 14.93 -2.28
C ARG A 127 -7.45 15.35 -2.45
N GLU A 128 -8.39 14.68 -1.80
CA GLU A 128 -9.80 15.08 -1.77
C GLU A 128 -10.00 16.27 -0.84
N THR A 129 -9.29 16.32 0.30
CA THR A 129 -9.29 17.50 1.18
C THR A 129 -8.65 18.73 0.51
N GLU A 130 -7.54 18.56 -0.23
CA GLU A 130 -6.91 19.65 -1.00
C GLU A 130 -7.77 20.13 -2.19
N ARG A 131 -8.56 19.24 -2.82
CA ARG A 131 -9.48 19.59 -3.94
C ARG A 131 -10.88 20.01 -3.50
N GLY A 132 -11.26 19.68 -2.27
CA GLY A 132 -12.58 19.91 -1.69
C GLY A 132 -12.66 21.11 -0.75
N ALA A 133 -11.67 22.00 -0.75
CA ALA A 133 -11.78 23.34 -0.16
C ALA A 133 -12.74 24.22 -0.99
N VAL A 134 -13.99 23.77 -1.09
CA VAL A 134 -15.14 24.60 -1.41
C VAL A 134 -15.48 25.33 -0.10
N PRO A 135 -15.71 26.65 -0.10
CA PRO A 135 -16.20 27.32 1.10
C PRO A 135 -17.43 26.58 1.60
N PHE A 136 -17.40 26.13 2.84
CA PHE A 136 -18.57 25.64 3.53
C PHE A 136 -19.53 26.82 3.65
N ASP A 137 -20.46 26.96 2.70
CA ASP A 137 -21.66 27.77 2.90
C ASP A 137 -22.56 26.98 3.85
N ASP A 138 -22.84 27.60 4.99
CA ASP A 138 -23.55 27.08 6.15
C ASP A 138 -25.05 26.88 5.86
N HIS A 139 -25.42 26.05 4.89
CA HIS A 139 -26.82 25.72 4.60
C HIS A 139 -27.02 24.30 4.06
N THR A 140 -26.46 23.26 4.69
CA THR A 140 -27.01 21.89 4.53
C THR A 140 -26.73 20.99 5.73
N ALA A 141 -27.21 21.39 6.90
CA ALA A 141 -27.54 20.43 7.96
C ALA A 141 -28.89 19.77 7.62
N SER A 142 -28.89 18.82 6.69
CA SER A 142 -29.98 17.86 6.49
C SER A 142 -29.55 16.89 5.40
N ILE A 143 -29.47 15.60 5.72
CA ILE A 143 -29.51 14.40 4.84
C ILE A 143 -28.70 13.22 5.45
N ALA A 144 -27.83 13.43 6.45
CA ALA A 144 -27.04 12.33 7.02
C ALA A 144 -27.67 11.52 8.17
N GLU A 145 -28.81 11.92 8.75
CA GLU A 145 -29.40 11.21 9.92
C GLU A 145 -30.54 10.23 9.59
N VAL A 146 -30.98 10.09 8.34
CA VAL A 146 -32.23 9.35 8.02
C VAL A 146 -32.00 7.86 7.67
N ARG A 147 -30.78 7.30 7.75
CA ARG A 147 -30.55 5.89 7.34
C ARG A 147 -29.86 5.00 8.37
N ILE A 148 -30.01 5.31 9.66
CA ILE A 148 -29.57 4.41 10.75
C ILE A 148 -30.75 3.95 11.63
N ALA A 149 -31.93 4.58 11.56
CA ALA A 149 -33.10 4.14 12.34
C ALA A 149 -33.85 2.93 11.72
N ASP A 150 -33.95 2.84 10.40
CA ASP A 150 -34.82 1.83 9.75
C ASP A 150 -34.24 0.40 9.75
N ALA A 151 -32.93 0.23 9.97
CA ALA A 151 -32.31 -1.10 10.03
C ALA A 151 -32.39 -1.75 11.42
N ALA A 152 -32.79 -1.00 12.46
CA ALA A 152 -32.87 -1.50 13.83
C ALA A 152 -34.26 -2.09 14.18
N GLU A 153 -35.34 -1.64 13.54
CA GLU A 153 -36.69 -2.16 13.80
C GLU A 153 -36.98 -3.48 13.07
N GLU A 154 -36.38 -3.72 11.90
CA GLU A 154 -36.62 -4.94 11.11
C GLU A 154 -36.00 -6.21 11.73
N ASN A 155 -35.01 -6.05 12.61
CA ASN A 155 -34.30 -7.17 13.25
C ASN A 155 -34.90 -7.58 14.61
N ILE A 156 -35.74 -6.73 15.22
CA ILE A 156 -36.43 -7.04 16.48
C ILE A 156 -37.76 -7.78 16.22
N SER A 157 -38.41 -7.58 15.07
CA SER A 157 -39.65 -8.29 14.70
C SER A 157 -39.46 -9.75 14.23
N ARG A 158 -38.22 -10.17 13.89
CA ARG A 158 -37.93 -11.56 13.44
C ARG A 158 -37.41 -12.49 14.54
N SER A 159 -37.25 -12.02 15.78
CA SER A 159 -36.76 -12.83 16.91
C SER A 159 -37.84 -13.23 17.93
N THR A 160 -39.11 -12.87 17.71
CA THR A 160 -40.23 -13.18 18.63
C THR A 160 -41.46 -13.79 17.94
N SER A 161 -41.29 -14.50 16.82
CA SER A 161 -42.33 -15.35 16.22
C SER A 161 -41.84 -16.78 16.04
#